data_AF-A0A0C2G6K6-F1
#
_entry.id   AF-A0A0C2G6K6-F1
#
_cell.length_a   1.000
_cell.length_b   1.000
_cell.length_c   1.000
_cell.angle_alpha   90.00
_cell.angle_beta   90.00
_cell.angle_gamma   90.00
#
_symmetry.space_group_name_H-M   'P 1'
#
loop_
_entity.id
_entity.type
_entity.pdbx_description
1 polymer ?
#
loop_
_entity_poly.entity_id
_entity_poly.type
_entity_poly.pdbx_seq_one_letter_code
_entity_poly.pdbx_strand_id
1 'polypeptide(L)'
;MGYFDEHPLIWKDFEKAGYTTYYAEDYPVFNLFSYLAKGFRRKPVHHYFSVHREEREAFFDSSNAGLTDWVESVAMDRNCKEAGVPEEFCMCYPETVVDINSQLIQRLSRELISQLNGLLAAHKDCARLTLSKVRHATKVEDEFAGVEAKYRITVEATPSLGVFEALMLYNKAANTSAVRGNVNRVNSYGNQSICVHEPELRKYCYCTSTAE
;
A
#
# COMPACT_ATOMS: atom_id res chain seq x y z
N MET A 1 27.14 -2.94 25.89
CA MET A 1 25.77 -3.41 26.15
C MET A 1 25.76 -4.94 26.30
N GLY A 2 24.97 -5.48 27.23
CA GLY A 2 24.71 -6.92 27.34
C GLY A 2 23.74 -7.42 26.25
N TYR A 3 23.30 -8.67 26.37
CA TYR A 3 22.23 -9.20 25.52
C TYR A 3 20.85 -8.80 26.05
N PHE A 4 19.84 -8.79 25.18
CA PHE A 4 18.48 -8.39 25.54
C PHE A 4 17.61 -9.52 26.12
N ASP A 5 18.14 -10.74 26.23
CA ASP A 5 17.42 -11.93 26.71
C ASP A 5 16.84 -11.78 28.12
N GLU A 6 17.40 -10.94 28.99
CA GLU A 6 16.92 -10.72 30.36
C GLU A 6 16.00 -9.50 30.50
N HIS A 7 15.83 -8.72 29.44
CA HIS A 7 15.01 -7.51 29.51
C HIS A 7 13.52 -7.86 29.57
N PRO A 8 12.71 -7.11 30.34
CA PRO A 8 11.27 -7.36 30.47
C PRO A 8 10.51 -6.84 29.24
N LEU A 9 10.73 -7.49 28.10
CA LEU A 9 10.08 -7.14 26.83
C LEU A 9 8.66 -7.70 26.81
N ILE A 10 7.70 -6.87 26.37
CA ILE A 10 6.26 -7.12 26.48
C ILE A 10 5.81 -8.46 25.88
N TRP A 11 6.45 -8.92 24.80
CA TRP A 11 6.12 -10.19 24.17
C TRP A 11 6.36 -11.41 25.08
N LYS A 12 7.20 -11.31 26.11
CA LYS A 12 7.37 -12.39 27.09
C LYS A 12 6.13 -12.59 27.95
N ASP A 13 5.42 -11.51 28.26
CA ASP A 13 4.17 -11.58 29.01
C ASP A 13 3.08 -12.22 28.13
N PHE A 14 3.04 -11.88 26.85
CA PHE A 14 2.14 -12.49 25.87
C PHE A 14 2.46 -13.98 25.66
N GLU A 15 3.73 -14.35 25.52
CA GLU A 15 4.17 -15.75 25.43
C GLU A 15 3.78 -16.53 26.69
N LYS A 16 4.01 -15.96 27.88
CA LYS A 16 3.62 -16.58 29.16
C LYS A 16 2.11 -16.75 29.29
N ALA A 17 1.33 -15.85 28.69
CA ALA A 17 -0.12 -15.95 28.62
C ALA A 17 -0.61 -16.90 27.50
N GLY A 18 0.29 -17.57 26.77
CA GLY A 18 -0.02 -18.57 25.76
C GLY A 18 -0.27 -18.02 24.35
N TYR A 19 0.04 -16.75 24.10
CA TYR A 19 -0.09 -16.15 22.77
C TYR A 19 1.12 -16.46 21.89
N THR A 20 0.85 -16.71 20.61
CA THR A 20 1.89 -16.73 19.57
C THR A 20 2.40 -15.30 19.34
N THR A 21 3.72 -15.12 19.39
CA THR A 21 4.37 -13.81 19.31
C THR A 21 5.12 -13.63 18.00
N TYR A 22 5.03 -12.42 17.44
CA TYR A 22 5.69 -12.06 16.18
C TYR A 22 6.45 -10.74 16.33
N TYR A 23 7.65 -10.68 15.74
CA TYR A 23 8.48 -9.48 15.69
C TYR A 23 8.95 -9.22 14.27
N ALA A 24 8.72 -8.00 13.78
CA ALA A 24 9.14 -7.58 12.45
C ALA A 24 9.80 -6.22 12.51
N GLU A 25 10.94 -6.10 11.83
CA GLU A 25 11.64 -4.84 11.59
C GLU A 25 11.93 -4.75 10.10
N ASP A 26 11.87 -3.54 9.58
CA ASP A 26 12.15 -3.24 8.19
C ASP A 26 13.60 -3.51 7.79
N TYR A 27 14.55 -3.37 8.73
CA TYR A 27 15.97 -3.60 8.49
C TYR A 27 16.65 -4.52 9.53
N PRO A 28 17.06 -5.75 9.18
CA PRO A 28 17.59 -6.71 10.15
C PRO A 28 18.95 -6.27 10.75
N VAL A 29 19.78 -5.55 10.00
CA VAL A 29 21.13 -5.11 10.40
C VAL A 29 21.10 -3.85 11.28
N PHE A 30 20.10 -2.99 11.12
CA PHE A 30 19.96 -1.70 11.80
C PHE A 30 18.59 -1.62 12.50
N ASN A 31 18.29 -2.57 13.37
CA ASN A 31 17.07 -2.52 14.19
C ASN A 31 17.36 -2.19 15.65
N LEU A 32 16.28 -2.07 16.41
CA LEU A 32 16.28 -1.73 17.83
C LEU A 32 17.19 -2.60 18.70
N PHE A 33 17.37 -3.88 18.34
CA PHE A 33 18.17 -4.82 19.14
C PHE A 33 19.52 -5.17 18.52
N SER A 34 19.74 -4.92 17.23
CA SER A 34 20.99 -5.18 16.53
C SER A 34 21.90 -3.95 16.38
N TYR A 35 21.35 -2.72 16.31
CA TYR A 35 22.15 -1.53 16.11
C TYR A 35 22.98 -1.17 17.36
N LEU A 36 24.30 -1.19 17.23
CA LEU A 36 25.27 -0.91 18.31
C LEU A 36 25.09 -1.81 19.56
N ALA A 37 24.39 -2.93 19.40
CA ALA A 37 24.05 -3.84 20.49
C ALA A 37 24.27 -5.30 20.08
N LYS A 38 24.30 -6.19 21.08
CA LYS A 38 24.59 -7.61 20.87
C LYS A 38 23.36 -8.44 20.48
N GLY A 39 22.17 -7.83 20.43
CA GLY A 39 20.92 -8.54 20.16
C GLY A 39 20.56 -9.55 21.25
N PHE A 40 20.02 -10.69 20.80
CA PHE A 40 19.56 -11.79 21.64
C PHE A 40 20.44 -13.04 21.45
N ARG A 41 20.60 -13.83 22.49
CA ARG A 41 21.23 -15.17 22.43
C ARG A 41 20.27 -16.23 21.96
N ARG A 42 19.01 -16.11 22.40
CA ARG A 42 17.93 -17.03 22.06
C ARG A 42 16.92 -16.31 21.17
N LYS A 43 16.16 -17.10 20.43
CA LYS A 43 15.07 -16.58 19.61
C LYS A 43 14.09 -15.80 20.52
N PRO A 44 13.83 -14.50 20.27
CA PRO A 44 13.07 -13.66 21.20
C PRO A 44 11.54 -13.82 21.11
N VAL A 45 11.03 -14.38 20.01
CA VAL A 45 9.60 -14.55 19.71
C VAL A 45 9.35 -15.82 18.89
N HIS A 46 8.09 -16.26 18.77
CA HIS A 46 7.72 -17.47 18.00
C HIS A 46 7.99 -17.32 16.50
N HIS A 47 7.69 -16.15 15.93
CA HIS A 47 7.91 -15.87 14.51
C HIS A 47 8.64 -14.54 14.36
N TYR A 48 9.54 -14.43 13.40
CA TYR A 48 10.26 -13.18 13.14
C TYR A 48 10.33 -12.89 11.64
N PHE A 49 10.37 -11.62 11.27
CA PHE A 49 10.55 -11.20 9.88
C PHE A 49 12.01 -11.42 9.45
N SER A 50 12.24 -12.36 8.54
CA SER A 50 13.57 -12.69 7.99
C SER A 50 13.66 -12.11 6.57
N VAL A 51 14.13 -10.87 6.42
CA VAL A 51 14.10 -10.17 5.12
C VAL A 51 15.19 -10.63 4.15
N HIS A 52 16.24 -11.32 4.61
CA HIS A 52 17.26 -11.87 3.71
C HIS A 52 17.58 -13.33 4.04
N ARG A 53 17.42 -14.19 3.04
CA ARG A 53 17.75 -15.63 3.07
C ARG A 53 19.27 -15.88 3.07
N GLU A 54 20.09 -14.87 2.75
CA GLU A 54 21.53 -15.02 2.48
C GLU A 54 22.46 -14.72 3.68
N GLU A 55 21.99 -14.09 4.77
CA GLU A 55 22.86 -13.76 5.91
C GLU A 55 22.83 -14.79 7.06
N ARG A 56 22.11 -15.91 6.86
CA ARG A 56 21.95 -16.97 7.89
C ARG A 56 23.23 -17.73 8.24
N GLU A 57 24.29 -17.65 7.45
CA GLU A 57 25.51 -18.41 7.72
C GLU A 57 26.38 -17.82 8.85
N ALA A 58 26.11 -16.59 9.31
CA ALA A 58 26.99 -15.92 10.25
C ALA A 58 26.59 -16.01 11.74
N PHE A 59 25.42 -16.55 12.10
CA PHE A 59 24.92 -16.43 13.49
C PHE A 59 24.45 -17.70 14.20
N PHE A 60 24.45 -18.86 13.54
CA PHE A 60 24.12 -20.12 14.21
C PHE A 60 24.99 -21.25 13.66
N ASP A 61 26.16 -21.47 14.28
CA ASP A 61 26.95 -22.66 14.03
C ASP A 61 26.69 -23.77 15.07
N SER A 62 26.54 -24.96 14.49
CA SER A 62 26.71 -26.33 14.96
C SER A 62 26.20 -26.72 16.35
N SER A 63 24.99 -27.31 16.37
CA SER A 63 24.84 -28.75 16.68
C SER A 63 23.36 -29.15 16.73
N ASN A 64 23.10 -30.32 16.14
CA ASN A 64 21.86 -31.10 16.20
C ASN A 64 20.70 -30.69 15.28
N ALA A 65 20.65 -31.42 14.16
CA ALA A 65 19.49 -32.17 13.65
C ALA A 65 18.09 -31.59 13.89
N GLY A 66 17.41 -31.24 12.78
CA GLY A 66 15.94 -31.24 12.71
C GLY A 66 15.28 -29.90 12.36
N LEU A 67 15.72 -29.22 11.29
CA LEU A 67 15.12 -27.95 10.84
C LEU A 67 14.69 -27.95 9.37
N THR A 68 14.15 -29.08 8.88
CA THR A 68 13.50 -29.16 7.57
C THR A 68 11.97 -29.25 7.61
N ASP A 69 11.33 -29.07 8.76
CA ASP A 69 9.87 -29.30 8.89
C ASP A 69 9.06 -28.13 9.49
N TRP A 70 9.63 -26.91 9.54
CA TRP A 70 9.00 -25.75 10.19
C TRP A 70 8.59 -24.63 9.22
N VAL A 71 8.42 -24.99 7.95
CA VAL A 71 7.59 -24.20 7.05
C VAL A 71 6.28 -24.98 6.99
N GLU A 72 5.38 -24.74 7.95
CA GLU A 72 3.97 -24.99 7.67
C GLU A 72 3.71 -24.27 6.35
N SER A 73 3.37 -25.05 5.33
CA SER A 73 3.03 -24.56 4.01
C SER A 73 1.85 -23.61 4.19
N VAL A 74 2.15 -22.32 4.37
CA VAL A 74 1.19 -21.25 4.16
C VAL A 74 0.66 -21.52 2.77
N ALA A 75 -0.59 -21.94 2.67
CA ALA A 75 -1.22 -22.23 1.40
C ALA A 75 -0.88 -21.09 0.46
N MET A 76 -0.19 -21.39 -0.65
CA MET A 76 0.28 -20.38 -1.61
C MET A 76 -0.89 -19.67 -2.31
N ASP A 77 -2.13 -20.08 -2.02
CA ASP A 77 -3.36 -19.62 -2.63
C ASP A 77 -4.14 -18.62 -1.76
N ARG A 78 -3.48 -17.79 -0.96
CA ARG A 78 -4.17 -16.64 -0.34
C ARG A 78 -4.39 -15.56 -1.40
N ASN A 79 -5.62 -15.42 -1.87
CA ASN A 79 -6.00 -14.28 -2.70
C ASN A 79 -6.20 -13.02 -1.82
N CYS A 80 -6.16 -11.83 -2.43
CA CYS A 80 -6.27 -10.56 -1.70
C CYS A 80 -7.55 -10.44 -0.86
N LYS A 81 -8.66 -11.04 -1.30
CA LYS A 81 -9.93 -11.03 -0.57
C LYS A 81 -9.83 -11.82 0.74
N GLU A 82 -9.19 -12.98 0.71
CA GLU A 82 -8.90 -13.80 1.90
C GLU A 82 -7.81 -13.20 2.80
N ALA A 83 -6.94 -12.36 2.22
CA ALA A 83 -5.98 -11.57 2.97
C ALA A 83 -6.59 -10.34 3.66
N GLY A 84 -7.85 -10.00 3.37
CA GLY A 84 -8.47 -8.76 3.83
C GLY A 84 -7.82 -7.51 3.23
N VAL A 85 -7.11 -7.67 2.11
CA VAL A 85 -6.43 -6.57 1.41
C VAL A 85 -7.44 -5.95 0.43
N PRO A 86 -7.71 -4.64 0.52
CA PRO A 86 -8.57 -3.96 -0.44
C PRO A 86 -8.05 -4.12 -1.87
N GLU A 87 -8.97 -4.20 -2.83
CA GLU A 87 -8.67 -4.53 -4.22
C GLU A 87 -7.73 -3.50 -4.86
N GLU A 88 -7.85 -2.24 -4.48
CA GLU A 88 -6.96 -1.15 -4.91
C GLU A 88 -5.49 -1.33 -4.47
N PHE A 89 -5.24 -2.10 -3.40
CA PHE A 89 -3.91 -2.37 -2.83
C PHE A 89 -3.42 -3.79 -3.12
N CYS A 90 -4.18 -4.58 -3.86
CA CYS A 90 -3.81 -5.94 -4.21
C CYS A 90 -2.65 -5.96 -5.21
N MET A 91 -1.51 -6.54 -4.84
CA MET A 91 -0.33 -6.71 -5.71
C MET A 91 -0.19 -8.12 -6.30
N CYS A 92 -1.16 -9.00 -6.07
CA CYS A 92 -1.09 -10.39 -6.55
C CYS A 92 -1.23 -10.51 -8.07
N TYR A 93 -1.80 -9.51 -8.71
CA TYR A 93 -2.09 -9.53 -10.14
C TYR A 93 -0.99 -8.81 -10.94
N PRO A 94 -0.48 -9.43 -12.02
CA PRO A 94 0.51 -8.78 -12.86
C PRO A 94 -0.11 -7.57 -13.58
N GLU A 95 0.69 -6.51 -13.73
CA GLU A 95 0.29 -5.28 -14.39
C GLU A 95 1.10 -5.08 -15.68
N THR A 96 0.42 -4.71 -16.76
CA THR A 96 1.05 -4.41 -18.05
C THR A 96 0.93 -2.93 -18.37
N VAL A 97 2.05 -2.29 -18.73
CA VAL A 97 2.05 -0.86 -19.08
C VAL A 97 1.23 -0.63 -20.35
N VAL A 98 0.39 0.40 -20.34
CA VAL A 98 -0.44 0.80 -21.49
C VAL A 98 -0.10 2.20 -21.96
N ASP A 99 -0.38 2.49 -23.23
CA ASP A 99 -0.12 3.81 -23.81
C ASP A 99 -1.04 4.88 -23.18
N ILE A 100 -0.40 5.86 -22.54
CA ILE A 100 -1.05 7.01 -21.89
C ILE A 100 -1.75 7.93 -22.90
N ASN A 101 -1.36 7.90 -24.17
CA ASN A 101 -1.96 8.73 -25.23
C ASN A 101 -3.19 8.07 -25.87
N SER A 102 -3.50 6.83 -25.51
CA SER A 102 -4.68 6.14 -26.02
C SER A 102 -5.97 6.88 -25.63
N GLN A 103 -6.94 6.91 -26.56
CA GLN A 103 -8.22 7.60 -26.33
C GLN A 103 -8.96 7.08 -25.10
N LEU A 104 -8.86 5.76 -24.84
CA LEU A 104 -9.43 5.12 -23.66
C LEU A 104 -8.81 5.68 -22.37
N ILE A 105 -7.48 5.67 -22.24
CA ILE A 105 -6.80 6.14 -21.01
C ILE A 105 -7.04 7.63 -20.79
N GLN A 106 -7.04 8.44 -21.85
CA GLN A 106 -7.37 9.86 -21.76
C GLN A 106 -8.81 10.09 -21.30
N ARG A 107 -9.76 9.27 -21.74
CA ARG A 107 -11.16 9.32 -21.29
C ARG A 107 -11.29 8.91 -19.82
N LEU A 108 -10.71 7.76 -19.43
CA LEU A 108 -10.75 7.27 -18.05
C LEU A 108 -10.11 8.28 -17.08
N SER A 109 -9.01 8.92 -17.49
CA SER A 109 -8.33 9.98 -16.73
C SER A 109 -9.23 11.19 -16.49
N ARG A 110 -10.01 11.61 -17.49
CA ARG A 110 -10.99 12.71 -17.32
C ARG A 110 -12.16 12.30 -16.44
N GLU A 111 -12.63 11.06 -16.57
CA GLU A 111 -13.71 10.51 -15.73
C GLU A 111 -13.27 10.42 -14.26
N LEU A 112 -12.02 10.04 -13.97
CA LEU A 112 -11.43 10.07 -12.64
C LEU A 112 -11.45 11.49 -12.03
N ILE A 113 -10.98 12.50 -12.76
CA ILE A 113 -11.03 13.89 -12.30
C ILE A 113 -12.49 14.37 -12.11
N SER A 114 -13.41 13.93 -12.97
CA SER A 114 -14.84 14.24 -12.82
C SER A 114 -15.41 13.65 -11.53
N GLN A 115 -15.04 12.41 -11.17
CA GLN A 115 -15.47 11.78 -9.92
C GLN A 115 -14.90 12.51 -8.70
N LEU A 116 -13.62 12.89 -8.72
CA LEU A 116 -13.01 13.71 -7.65
C LEU A 116 -13.76 15.04 -7.46
N ASN A 117 -14.09 15.73 -8.55
CA ASN A 117 -14.88 16.96 -8.46
C ASN A 117 -16.31 16.72 -7.94
N GLY A 118 -16.89 15.54 -8.20
CA GLY A 118 -18.16 15.13 -7.62
C GLY A 118 -18.10 15.02 -6.09
N LEU A 119 -17.03 14.45 -5.55
CA LEU A 119 -16.79 14.39 -4.10
C LEU A 119 -16.60 15.78 -3.49
N LEU A 120 -15.95 16.69 -4.22
CA LEU A 120 -15.69 18.06 -3.78
C LEU A 120 -16.88 19.01 -3.99
N ALA A 121 -17.94 18.60 -4.70
CA ALA A 121 -19.03 19.48 -5.12
C ALA A 121 -19.78 20.14 -3.94
N ALA A 122 -19.82 19.48 -2.78
CA ALA A 122 -20.43 20.03 -1.57
C ALA A 122 -19.58 21.11 -0.89
N HIS A 123 -18.28 21.19 -1.20
CA HIS A 123 -17.31 22.08 -0.54
C HIS A 123 -16.87 23.20 -1.48
N LYS A 124 -17.56 24.34 -1.40
CA LYS A 124 -17.35 25.50 -2.29
C LYS A 124 -15.96 26.13 -2.17
N ASP A 125 -15.30 25.94 -1.03
CA ASP A 125 -13.94 26.46 -0.81
C ASP A 125 -12.89 25.66 -1.58
N CYS A 126 -13.21 24.45 -2.06
CA CYS A 126 -12.31 23.63 -2.88
C CYS A 126 -12.36 24.05 -4.34
N ALA A 127 -11.19 24.30 -4.92
CA ALA A 127 -11.01 24.59 -6.32
C ALA A 127 -11.39 23.37 -7.15
N ARG A 128 -12.07 23.63 -8.27
CA ARG A 128 -12.37 22.59 -9.25
C ARG A 128 -11.07 22.09 -9.88
N LEU A 129 -10.85 20.79 -9.81
CA LEU A 129 -9.68 20.13 -10.37
C LEU A 129 -9.83 19.90 -11.87
N THR A 130 -8.74 20.08 -12.62
CA THR A 130 -8.66 19.75 -14.04
C THR A 130 -7.50 18.81 -14.31
N LEU A 131 -7.63 17.94 -15.32
CA LEU A 131 -6.57 17.04 -15.72
C LEU A 131 -5.41 17.85 -16.31
N SER A 132 -4.24 17.80 -15.67
CA SER A 132 -2.99 18.40 -16.17
C SER A 132 -2.34 17.46 -17.18
N LYS A 133 -2.00 16.25 -16.74
CA LYS A 133 -1.40 15.20 -17.57
C LYS A 133 -1.58 13.82 -16.97
N VAL A 134 -1.53 12.79 -17.82
CA VAL A 134 -1.44 11.39 -17.38
C VAL A 134 0.02 11.07 -17.13
N ARG A 135 0.35 10.61 -15.93
CA ARG A 135 1.73 10.27 -15.52
C ARG A 135 2.06 8.83 -15.87
N HIS A 136 1.15 7.92 -15.57
CA HIS A 136 1.33 6.49 -15.73
C HIS A 136 -0.01 5.78 -15.88
N ALA A 137 -0.01 4.65 -16.59
CA ALA A 137 -1.18 3.80 -16.70
C ALA A 137 -0.76 2.34 -16.94
N THR A 138 -1.41 1.43 -16.24
CA THR A 138 -1.26 -0.02 -16.42
C THR A 138 -2.62 -0.68 -16.54
N LYS A 139 -2.65 -1.84 -17.19
CA LYS A 139 -3.77 -2.77 -17.17
C LYS A 139 -3.45 -3.87 -16.18
N VAL A 140 -4.32 -4.05 -15.20
CA VAL A 140 -4.22 -5.14 -14.21
C VAL A 140 -4.83 -6.37 -14.84
N GLU A 141 -4.05 -7.44 -14.95
CA GLU A 141 -4.58 -8.73 -15.40
C GLU A 141 -5.45 -9.34 -14.31
N ASP A 142 -6.54 -9.97 -14.70
CA ASP A 142 -7.41 -10.70 -13.77
C ASP A 142 -7.65 -12.08 -14.37
N GLU A 143 -7.55 -13.11 -13.54
CA GLU A 143 -7.83 -14.50 -13.93
C GLU A 143 -9.29 -14.66 -14.39
N PHE A 144 -10.20 -13.78 -13.95
CA PHE A 144 -11.59 -13.73 -14.42
C PHE A 144 -11.76 -12.70 -15.56
N ALA A 145 -11.07 -12.96 -16.67
CA ALA A 145 -11.21 -12.23 -17.92
C ALA A 145 -12.60 -12.44 -18.55
N GLY A 146 -13.58 -11.64 -18.16
CA GLY A 146 -14.93 -11.75 -18.72
C GLY A 146 -15.52 -10.44 -19.21
N VAL A 147 -15.73 -9.48 -18.32
CA VAL A 147 -16.67 -8.38 -18.58
C VAL A 147 -16.05 -7.00 -18.35
N GLU A 148 -15.19 -6.86 -17.35
CA GLU A 148 -14.60 -5.58 -16.95
C GLU A 148 -13.08 -5.64 -17.00
N ALA A 149 -12.48 -4.68 -17.70
CA ALA A 149 -11.03 -4.51 -17.71
C ALA A 149 -10.64 -3.55 -16.59
N LYS A 150 -9.59 -3.90 -15.85
CA LYS A 150 -9.06 -3.10 -14.74
C LYS A 150 -7.86 -2.30 -15.20
N TYR A 151 -7.85 -1.00 -14.91
CA TYR A 151 -6.75 -0.11 -15.24
C TYR A 151 -6.34 0.69 -14.01
N ARG A 152 -5.05 0.65 -13.64
CA ARG A 152 -4.51 1.55 -12.63
C ARG A 152 -3.97 2.78 -13.34
N ILE A 153 -4.48 3.95 -13.00
CA ILE A 153 -4.15 5.20 -13.68
C ILE A 153 -3.64 6.21 -12.66
N THR A 154 -2.49 6.80 -12.97
CA THR A 154 -1.90 7.89 -12.20
C THR A 154 -1.98 9.19 -13.01
N VAL A 155 -2.70 10.18 -12.49
CA VAL A 155 -2.93 11.47 -13.13
C VAL A 155 -2.39 12.62 -12.28
N GLU A 156 -2.00 13.71 -12.92
CA GLU A 156 -1.73 14.98 -12.25
C GLU A 156 -2.89 15.95 -12.49
N ALA A 157 -3.30 16.67 -11.46
CA ALA A 157 -4.38 17.66 -11.55
C ALA A 157 -3.93 19.08 -11.18
N THR A 158 -4.52 20.06 -11.85
CA THR A 158 -4.35 21.50 -11.60
C THR A 158 -5.62 22.04 -10.93
N PRO A 159 -5.55 23.01 -10.01
CA PRO A 159 -4.37 23.77 -9.55
C PRO A 159 -3.52 23.11 -8.47
N SER A 160 -3.96 21.98 -7.90
CA SER A 160 -3.29 21.37 -6.74
C SER A 160 -1.88 20.79 -7.00
N LEU A 161 -1.51 20.63 -8.28
CA LEU A 161 -0.36 19.81 -8.71
C LEU A 161 -0.39 18.41 -8.07
N GLY A 162 -1.61 17.94 -7.81
CA GLY A 162 -1.87 16.71 -7.10
C GLY A 162 -1.71 15.52 -8.01
N VAL A 163 -0.94 14.55 -7.55
CA VAL A 163 -0.79 13.27 -8.23
C VAL A 163 -1.75 12.29 -7.58
N PHE A 164 -2.71 11.80 -8.35
CA PHE A 164 -3.76 10.90 -7.91
C PHE A 164 -3.64 9.56 -8.64
N GLU A 165 -3.74 8.48 -7.90
CA GLU A 165 -3.77 7.11 -8.42
C GLU A 165 -5.11 6.47 -8.10
N ALA A 166 -5.73 5.80 -9.07
CA ALA A 166 -6.96 5.06 -8.85
C ALA A 166 -7.02 3.79 -9.71
N LEU A 167 -7.79 2.82 -9.23
CA LEU A 167 -8.18 1.64 -10.00
C LEU A 167 -9.50 1.93 -10.73
N MET A 168 -9.48 1.89 -12.05
CA MET A 168 -10.63 2.10 -12.92
C MET A 168 -11.15 0.75 -13.43
N LEU A 169 -12.44 0.49 -13.25
CA LEU A 169 -13.14 -0.60 -13.92
C LEU A 169 -13.71 -0.06 -15.22
N TYR A 170 -13.45 -0.75 -16.32
CA TYR A 170 -13.96 -0.40 -17.64
C TYR A 170 -14.75 -1.56 -18.23
N ASN A 171 -16.05 -1.35 -18.38
CA ASN A 171 -16.93 -2.30 -19.03
C ASN A 171 -16.91 -2.05 -20.54
N LYS A 172 -16.31 -2.99 -21.30
CA LYS A 172 -16.14 -2.85 -22.75
C LYS A 172 -17.47 -2.88 -23.51
N ALA A 173 -18.45 -3.66 -23.02
CA ALA A 173 -19.74 -3.84 -23.71
C ALA A 173 -20.65 -2.62 -23.52
N ALA A 174 -20.71 -2.08 -22.30
CA ALA A 174 -21.51 -0.90 -21.97
C ALA A 174 -20.78 0.42 -22.28
N ASN A 175 -19.47 0.38 -22.53
CA ASN A 175 -18.62 1.56 -22.70
C ASN A 175 -18.71 2.53 -21.49
N THR A 176 -18.84 1.95 -20.30
CA THR A 176 -18.94 2.64 -19.00
C THR A 176 -17.68 2.39 -18.18
N SER A 177 -17.37 3.32 -17.29
CA SER A 177 -16.28 3.16 -16.33
C SER A 177 -16.68 3.63 -14.94
N ALA A 178 -15.99 3.13 -13.93
CA ALA A 178 -16.14 3.57 -12.54
C ALA A 178 -14.81 3.46 -11.81
N VAL A 179 -14.60 4.32 -10.79
CA VAL A 179 -13.49 4.12 -9.85
C VAL A 179 -13.87 2.99 -8.90
N ARG A 180 -12.93 2.09 -8.65
CA ARG A 180 -13.04 1.02 -7.66
C ARG A 180 -12.23 1.38 -6.43
N GLY A 181 -12.88 1.37 -5.27
CA GLY A 181 -12.23 1.72 -4.00
C GLY A 181 -11.96 3.21 -3.88
N ASN A 182 -10.96 3.56 -3.07
CA ASN A 182 -10.57 4.96 -2.86
C ASN A 182 -9.58 5.46 -3.92
N VAL A 183 -9.55 6.78 -4.11
CA VAL A 183 -8.52 7.44 -4.90
C VAL A 183 -7.35 7.80 -3.99
N ASN A 184 -6.15 7.39 -4.37
CA ASN A 184 -4.94 7.64 -3.59
C ASN A 184 -4.29 8.96 -4.01
N ARG A 185 -4.02 9.84 -3.05
CA ARG A 185 -3.14 11.01 -3.25
C ARG A 185 -1.70 10.56 -3.04
N VAL A 186 -0.89 10.58 -4.10
CA VAL A 186 0.47 10.01 -4.13
C VAL A 186 1.53 11.00 -3.62
N ASN A 187 1.31 12.30 -3.80
CA ASN A 187 2.23 13.35 -3.32
C ASN A 187 1.64 14.15 -2.15
N SER A 188 2.52 14.72 -1.32
CA SER A 188 2.11 15.56 -0.20
C SER A 188 1.24 16.74 -0.64
N TYR A 189 0.21 17.06 0.16
CA TYR A 189 -0.71 18.17 -0.07
C TYR A 189 -0.50 19.33 0.92
N GLY A 190 0.33 19.15 1.95
CA GLY A 190 0.71 20.20 2.90
C GLY A 190 -0.48 21.02 3.43
N ASN A 191 -0.43 22.34 3.20
CA ASN A 191 -1.44 23.30 3.61
C ASN A 191 -2.52 23.58 2.54
N GLN A 192 -2.52 22.86 1.41
CA GLN A 192 -3.44 23.13 0.30
C GLN A 192 -4.91 22.87 0.66
N SER A 193 -5.20 22.03 1.66
CA SER A 193 -6.56 21.64 2.05
C SER A 193 -6.97 22.14 3.45
N ILE A 194 -6.37 23.24 3.93
CA ILE A 194 -6.65 23.81 5.26
C ILE A 194 -8.15 24.11 5.49
N CYS A 195 -8.85 24.57 4.45
CA CYS A 195 -10.28 24.88 4.48
C CYS A 195 -11.21 23.67 4.71
N VAL A 196 -10.68 22.44 4.71
CA VAL A 196 -11.46 21.22 4.91
C VAL A 196 -10.98 20.46 6.15
N HIS A 197 -11.91 20.15 7.05
CA HIS A 197 -11.64 19.36 8.26
C HIS A 197 -11.87 17.86 8.06
N GLU A 198 -12.66 17.48 7.05
CA GLU A 198 -12.96 16.08 6.74
C GLU A 198 -11.71 15.35 6.22
N PRO A 199 -11.19 14.31 6.91
CA PRO A 199 -9.91 13.68 6.57
C PRO A 199 -9.85 13.12 5.14
N GLU A 200 -10.95 12.56 4.65
CA GLU A 200 -10.99 11.98 3.31
C GLU A 200 -10.89 13.05 2.21
N LEU A 201 -11.57 14.19 2.41
CA LEU A 201 -11.59 15.27 1.43
C LEU A 201 -10.29 16.10 1.45
N ARG A 202 -9.56 16.12 2.57
CA ARG A 202 -8.24 16.76 2.67
C ARG A 202 -7.23 16.21 1.65
N LYS A 203 -7.40 14.97 1.21
CA LYS A 203 -6.55 14.32 0.18
C LYS A 203 -6.72 14.97 -1.19
N TYR A 204 -7.91 15.51 -1.48
CA TYR A 204 -8.30 15.95 -2.83
C TYR A 204 -8.43 17.48 -2.94
N CYS A 205 -8.90 18.14 -1.88
CA CYS A 205 -9.23 19.55 -1.92
C CYS A 205 -7.99 20.45 -2.08
N TYR A 206 -8.16 21.52 -2.85
CA TYR A 206 -7.24 22.65 -2.92
C TYR A 206 -8.02 23.93 -2.63
N CYS A 207 -7.69 24.65 -1.57
CA CYS A 207 -8.45 25.81 -1.13
C CYS A 207 -8.32 26.98 -2.12
N THR A 208 -9.47 27.56 -2.50
CA THR A 208 -9.56 28.72 -3.40
C THR A 208 -9.16 30.02 -2.74
N SER A 209 -9.40 30.14 -1.43
CA SER A 209 -8.84 31.18 -0.58
C SER A 209 -7.60 30.61 0.11
N THR A 210 -6.43 31.19 -0.17
CA THR A 210 -5.35 31.14 0.80
C THR A 210 -5.90 31.84 2.05
N ALA A 211 -6.13 31.10 3.13
CA ALA A 211 -6.34 31.74 4.43
C ALA A 211 -5.08 32.59 4.68
N GLU A 212 -5.23 33.92 4.60
CA GLU A 212 -4.27 34.90 5.10
C GLU A 212 -4.13 34.78 6.62
#